data_AF-A0A939L0M8-F1
#
_entry.id   AF-A0A939L0M8-F1
#
_cell.length_a   1.000
_cell.length_b   1.000
_cell.length_c   1.000
_cell.angle_alpha   90.00
_cell.angle_beta   90.00
_cell.angle_gamma   90.00
#
_symmetry.space_group_name_H-M   'P 1'
#
loop_
_entity.id
_entity.type
_entity.pdbx_description
1 polymer ?
#
loop_
_entity_poly.entity_id
_entity_poly.type
_entity_poly.pdbx_seq_one_letter_code
_entity_poly.pdbx_strand_id
1 'polypeptide(L)'
;MATSRALAQAPPAPARRGQHPGIALSVIATTQLMVVLDVTIVNIALPHIQQALRFSTTGLSWVVNAYALTFGGLLLLGGRAGDVLGRRRVFIVGVLVFTLSSLLGGVSQSPGWLLAARSLQGLGGAIASPTAMALIA
;
A
#
# COMPACT_ATOMS: atom_id res chain seq x y z
N MET A 1 -66.38 0.36 -14.60
CA MET A 1 -65.75 1.49 -15.29
C MET A 1 -64.37 1.69 -14.69
N ALA A 2 -63.36 1.75 -15.56
CA ALA A 2 -61.95 1.43 -15.32
C ALA A 2 -61.26 2.07 -14.09
N THR A 3 -60.63 1.19 -13.32
CA THR A 3 -59.48 1.40 -12.43
C THR A 3 -58.38 2.24 -13.10
N SER A 4 -58.40 3.55 -12.89
CA SER A 4 -57.38 4.47 -13.40
C SER A 4 -56.27 4.71 -12.39
N ARG A 5 -55.10 4.17 -12.72
CA ARG A 5 -53.78 4.83 -12.58
C ARG A 5 -53.35 5.28 -11.18
N ALA A 6 -53.24 4.33 -10.26
CA ALA A 6 -52.08 4.36 -9.37
C ALA A 6 -50.88 3.79 -10.16
N LEU A 7 -50.32 4.59 -11.07
CA LEU A 7 -48.95 4.36 -11.56
C LEU A 7 -48.06 4.67 -10.36
N ALA A 8 -47.87 3.67 -9.50
CA ALA A 8 -46.82 3.65 -8.50
C ALA A 8 -45.53 3.99 -9.24
N GLN A 9 -45.04 5.20 -9.01
CA GLN A 9 -43.75 5.64 -9.51
C GLN A 9 -42.73 4.68 -8.91
N ALA A 10 -42.25 3.75 -9.72
CA ALA A 10 -41.19 2.85 -9.33
C ALA A 10 -40.01 3.72 -8.87
N PRO A 11 -39.40 3.44 -7.69
CA PRO A 11 -38.26 4.20 -7.23
C PRO A 11 -37.19 4.20 -8.34
N PRO A 12 -36.53 5.34 -8.61
CA PRO A 12 -35.53 5.43 -9.65
C PRO A 12 -34.49 4.32 -9.39
N ALA A 13 -34.29 3.45 -10.39
CA ALA A 13 -33.30 2.39 -10.32
C ALA A 13 -31.95 3.03 -9.94
N PRO A 14 -31.22 2.48 -8.94
CA PRO A 14 -29.96 3.07 -8.53
C PRO A 14 -29.07 3.16 -9.76
N ALA A 15 -28.67 4.38 -10.11
CA ALA A 15 -27.72 4.62 -11.17
C ALA A 15 -26.48 3.77 -10.88
N ARG A 16 -26.26 2.72 -11.68
CA ARG A 16 -24.99 2.00 -11.70
C ARG A 16 -23.93 3.00 -12.14
N ARG A 17 -23.41 3.79 -11.20
CA ARG A 17 -22.13 4.50 -11.37
C ARG A 17 -21.19 3.45 -11.94
N GLY A 18 -20.60 3.71 -13.10
CA GLY A 18 -19.76 2.73 -13.83
C GLY A 18 -18.71 2.13 -12.89
N GLN A 19 -19.05 1.01 -12.27
CA GLN A 19 -18.14 0.24 -11.45
C GLN A 19 -17.35 -0.55 -12.47
N HIS A 20 -16.08 -0.18 -12.66
CA HIS A 20 -15.12 -0.97 -13.40
C HIS A 20 -14.35 -1.82 -12.38
N PRO A 21 -14.94 -2.93 -11.86
CA PRO A 21 -14.30 -3.75 -10.84
C PRO A 21 -12.95 -4.29 -11.32
N GLY A 22 -12.80 -4.50 -12.64
CA GLY A 22 -11.52 -4.90 -13.23
C GLY A 22 -10.39 -3.91 -12.95
N ILE A 23 -10.63 -2.60 -13.08
CA ILE A 23 -9.59 -1.58 -12.84
C ILE A 23 -9.23 -1.53 -11.36
N ALA A 24 -10.22 -1.57 -10.46
CA ALA A 24 -9.97 -1.56 -9.03
C ALA A 24 -9.18 -2.81 -8.58
N LEU A 25 -9.57 -3.99 -9.07
CA LEU A 25 -8.88 -5.25 -8.81
C LEU A 25 -7.45 -5.23 -9.35
N SER A 26 -7.23 -4.73 -10.58
CA SER A 26 -5.89 -4.58 -11.13
C SER A 26 -5.02 -3.68 -10.27
N VAL A 27 -5.52 -2.52 -9.84
CA VAL A 27 -4.78 -1.60 -8.96
C VAL A 27 -4.42 -2.24 -7.62
N ILE A 28 -5.37 -2.97 -7.01
CA ILE A 28 -5.16 -3.65 -5.74
C ILE A 28 -4.15 -4.80 -5.89
N ALA A 29 -4.29 -5.61 -6.94
CA ALA A 29 -3.37 -6.70 -7.25
C ALA A 29 -1.95 -6.17 -7.52
N THR A 30 -1.81 -5.12 -8.31
CA THR A 30 -0.52 -4.45 -8.55
C THR A 30 0.08 -3.91 -7.26
N THR A 31 -0.73 -3.38 -6.34
CA THR A 31 -0.24 -2.90 -5.04
C THR A 31 0.29 -4.04 -4.18
N GLN A 32 -0.43 -5.16 -4.12
CA GLN A 32 0.04 -6.34 -3.37
C GLN A 32 1.30 -6.94 -4.00
N LEU A 33 1.33 -7.03 -5.33
CA LEU A 33 2.52 -7.45 -6.06
C LEU A 33 3.70 -6.52 -5.76
N MET A 34 3.49 -5.20 -5.78
CA MET A 34 4.52 -4.21 -5.46
C MET A 34 5.10 -4.41 -4.06
N VAL A 35 4.26 -4.64 -3.06
CA VAL A 35 4.69 -4.86 -1.65
C VAL A 35 5.52 -6.14 -1.53
N VAL A 36 5.13 -7.23 -2.19
CA VAL A 36 5.88 -8.48 -2.18
C VAL A 36 7.20 -8.35 -2.93
N LEU A 37 7.17 -7.75 -4.13
CA LEU A 37 8.34 -7.53 -4.97
C LEU A 37 9.41 -6.71 -4.26
N ASP A 38 9.03 -5.70 -3.48
CA ASP A 38 9.99 -4.88 -2.73
C ASP A 38 10.87 -5.69 -1.78
N VAL A 39 10.26 -6.54 -0.94
CA VAL A 39 11.00 -7.38 0.00
C VAL A 39 11.91 -8.36 -0.74
N THR A 40 11.43 -8.92 -1.85
CA THR A 40 12.23 -9.80 -2.71
C THR A 40 13.42 -9.08 -3.35
N ILE A 41 13.21 -7.89 -3.93
CA ILE A 41 14.26 -7.09 -4.56
C ILE A 41 15.35 -6.75 -3.54
N VAL A 42 14.97 -6.29 -2.35
CA VAL A 42 15.93 -5.93 -1.31
C VAL A 42 16.75 -7.13 -0.88
N ASN A 43 16.12 -8.29 -0.64
CA ASN A 43 16.82 -9.51 -0.25
C ASN A 43 17.83 -9.99 -1.31
N ILE A 44 17.45 -9.94 -2.59
CA ILE A 44 18.35 -10.28 -3.70
C ILE A 44 19.50 -9.26 -3.81
N ALA A 45 19.21 -7.99 -3.54
CA ALA A 45 20.18 -6.90 -3.62
C ALA A 45 21.07 -6.78 -2.37
N LEU A 46 20.79 -7.46 -1.25
CA LEU A 46 21.55 -7.33 0.00
C LEU A 46 23.07 -7.46 -0.18
N PRO A 47 23.62 -8.43 -0.94
CA PRO A 47 25.06 -8.53 -1.16
C PRO A 47 25.63 -7.30 -1.89
N HIS A 48 24.88 -6.76 -2.86
CA HIS A 48 25.27 -5.58 -3.61
C HIS A 48 25.17 -4.31 -2.74
N ILE A 49 24.09 -4.17 -1.97
CA ILE A 49 23.90 -3.11 -0.98
C ILE A 49 25.07 -3.11 0.02
N GLN A 50 25.49 -4.28 0.48
CA GLN A 50 26.62 -4.41 1.41
C GLN A 50 27.90 -3.80 0.85
N GLN A 51 28.26 -4.20 -0.37
CA GLN A 51 29.51 -3.77 -1.01
C GLN A 51 29.46 -2.29 -1.41
N ALA A 52 28.34 -1.84 -1.99
CA ALA A 52 28.18 -0.47 -2.47
C ALA A 52 28.15 0.57 -1.34
N LEU A 53 27.43 0.28 -0.25
CA LEU A 53 27.25 1.20 0.88
C LEU A 53 28.17 0.91 2.06
N ARG A 54 29.04 -0.10 1.93
CA ARG A 54 29.98 -0.58 2.98
C ARG A 54 29.28 -0.88 4.31
N PHE A 55 28.11 -1.53 4.23
CA PHE A 55 27.35 -1.94 5.40
C PHE A 55 28.12 -2.98 6.23
N SER A 56 28.02 -2.87 7.55
CA SER A 56 28.40 -3.97 8.44
C SER A 56 27.41 -5.13 8.32
N THR A 57 27.84 -6.34 8.69
CA THR A 57 26.98 -7.53 8.73
C THR A 57 25.75 -7.32 9.61
N THR A 58 25.91 -6.69 10.78
CA THR A 58 24.79 -6.33 11.66
C THR A 58 23.87 -5.30 11.03
N GLY A 59 24.41 -4.32 10.29
CA GLY A 59 23.62 -3.29 9.64
C GLY A 59 22.76 -3.83 8.48
N LEU A 60 23.20 -4.88 7.78
CA LEU A 60 22.37 -5.52 6.75
C LEU A 60 21.07 -6.11 7.32
N SER A 61 21.11 -6.73 8.49
CA SER A 61 19.90 -7.25 9.14
C SER A 61 18.89 -6.13 9.40
N TRP A 62 19.37 -4.92 9.69
CA TRP A 62 18.51 -3.75 9.87
C TRP A 62 17.81 -3.29 8.59
N VAL A 63 18.35 -3.56 7.40
CA VAL A 63 17.70 -3.20 6.12
C VAL A 63 16.35 -3.91 5.96
N VAL A 64 16.27 -5.17 6.41
CA VAL A 64 15.04 -5.96 6.41
C VAL A 64 14.20 -5.65 7.64
N ASN A 65 14.82 -5.60 8.83
CA ASN A 65 14.11 -5.39 10.09
C ASN A 65 13.46 -4.01 10.20
N ALA A 66 14.09 -2.94 9.71
CA ALA A 66 13.54 -1.59 9.75
C ALA A 66 12.20 -1.50 8.99
N TYR A 67 12.11 -2.16 7.84
CA TYR A 67 10.87 -2.31 7.09
C TYR A 67 9.87 -3.17 7.86
N ALA A 68 10.27 -4.35 8.33
CA ALA A 68 9.36 -5.28 9.00
C ALA A 68 8.76 -4.70 10.30
N LEU A 69 9.56 -3.98 11.09
CA LEU A 69 9.14 -3.34 12.33
C LEU A 69 8.12 -2.24 12.09
N THR A 70 8.36 -1.37 11.10
CA THR A 70 7.43 -0.28 10.76
C THR A 70 6.18 -0.82 10.09
N PHE A 71 6.33 -1.78 9.18
CA PHE A 71 5.22 -2.45 8.52
C PHE A 71 4.32 -3.16 9.53
N GLY A 72 4.88 -4.09 10.31
CA GLY A 72 4.12 -4.90 11.27
C GLY A 72 3.60 -4.07 12.45
N GLY A 73 4.42 -3.18 13.00
CA GLY A 73 4.05 -2.35 14.14
C GLY A 73 2.95 -1.33 13.84
N LEU A 74 2.83 -0.89 12.58
CA LEU A 74 1.83 0.11 12.17
C LEU A 74 0.69 -0.49 11.34
N LEU A 75 0.70 -1.78 11.04
CA LEU A 75 -0.32 -2.43 10.20
C LEU A 75 -1.74 -2.24 10.74
N LEU A 76 -1.92 -2.48 12.04
CA LEU A 76 -3.22 -2.31 12.69
C LEU A 76 -3.65 -0.83 12.72
N LEU A 77 -2.69 0.08 12.91
CA LEU A 77 -2.94 1.52 12.89
C LEU A 77 -3.32 2.00 11.49
N GLY A 78 -2.64 1.53 10.45
CA GLY A 78 -2.94 1.84 9.05
C GLY A 78 -4.33 1.35 8.63
N GLY A 79 -4.72 0.14 9.05
CA GLY A 79 -6.07 -0.37 8.87
C GLY A 79 -7.13 0.51 9.54
N ARG A 80 -6.93 0.84 10.82
CA ARG A 80 -7.85 1.71 11.58
C ARG A 80 -7.93 3.13 11.00
N ALA A 81 -6.80 3.69 10.54
CA ALA A 81 -6.78 4.97 9.86
C ALA A 81 -7.63 4.94 8.57
N GLY A 82 -7.58 3.84 7.82
CA GLY A 82 -8.43 3.60 6.66
C GLY A 82 -9.92 3.60 6.97
N ASP A 83 -10.31 3.01 8.10
CA ASP A 83 -11.71 2.97 8.52
C ASP A 83 -12.23 4.35 8.97
N VAL A 84 -11.40 5.16 9.62
CA VAL A 84 -11.79 6.48 10.15
C VAL A 84 -11.68 7.61 9.11
N LEU A 85 -10.58 7.65 8.35
CA LEU A 85 -10.26 8.75 7.42
C LEU A 85 -10.72 8.47 5.98
N GLY A 86 -11.23 7.27 5.72
CA GLY A 86 -11.73 6.82 4.42
C GLY A 86 -10.70 5.99 3.64
N ARG A 87 -11.08 4.73 3.34
CA ARG A 87 -10.23 3.70 2.75
C ARG A 87 -9.50 4.14 1.48
N ARG A 88 -10.21 4.79 0.55
CA ARG A 88 -9.63 5.23 -0.74
C ARG A 88 -8.53 6.28 -0.57
N ARG A 89 -8.75 7.29 0.30
CA ARG A 89 -7.76 8.37 0.52
C ARG A 89 -6.51 7.82 1.19
N VAL A 90 -6.70 7.00 2.23
CA VAL A 90 -5.62 6.39 2.99
C VAL A 90 -4.81 5.43 2.13
N PHE A 91 -5.47 4.63 1.29
CA PHE A 91 -4.80 3.77 0.30
C PHE A 91 -3.88 4.58 -0.62
N ILE A 92 -4.37 5.67 -1.22
CA ILE A 92 -3.57 6.52 -2.13
C ILE A 92 -2.36 7.11 -1.39
N VAL A 93 -2.55 7.60 -0.16
CA VAL A 93 -1.44 8.12 0.66
C VAL A 93 -0.42 7.03 0.95
N GLY A 94 -0.86 5.83 1.35
CA GLY A 94 0.04 4.70 1.62
C GLY A 94 0.87 4.32 0.39
N VAL A 95 0.24 4.23 -0.78
CA VAL A 95 0.92 3.96 -2.05
C VAL A 95 1.93 5.06 -2.38
N LEU A 96 1.55 6.33 -2.27
CA LEU A 96 2.46 7.45 -2.53
C LEU A 96 3.68 7.43 -1.59
N VAL A 97 3.46 7.23 -0.30
CA VAL A 97 4.54 7.12 0.70
C VAL A 97 5.45 5.94 0.34
N PHE A 98 4.87 4.78 -0.01
CA PHE A 98 5.64 3.62 -0.41
C PHE A 98 6.50 3.92 -1.63
N THR A 99 5.91 4.41 -2.72
CA THR A 99 6.59 4.67 -3.99
C THR A 99 7.71 5.71 -3.84
N LEU A 100 7.46 6.81 -3.13
CA LEU A 100 8.48 7.83 -2.88
C LEU A 100 9.62 7.29 -2.02
N SER A 101 9.30 6.47 -1.01
CA SER A 101 10.31 5.81 -0.18
C SER A 101 11.13 4.79 -0.98
N SER A 102 10.52 4.05 -1.91
CA SER A 102 11.25 3.15 -2.81
C SER A 102 12.24 3.91 -3.68
N LEU A 103 11.83 5.06 -4.23
CA LEU A 103 12.71 5.91 -5.02
C LEU A 103 13.88 6.41 -4.19
N LEU A 104 13.61 6.90 -2.97
CA LEU A 104 14.64 7.34 -2.03
C LEU A 104 15.61 6.21 -1.65
N GLY A 105 15.11 4.98 -1.47
CA GLY A 105 15.93 3.80 -1.24
C GLY A 105 16.81 3.45 -2.43
N GLY A 106 16.26 3.51 -3.65
CA GLY A 106 16.97 3.21 -4.89
C GLY A 106 18.12 4.17 -5.21
N VAL A 107 18.02 5.44 -4.79
CA VAL A 107 19.08 6.45 -4.96
C VAL A 107 19.94 6.67 -3.71
N SER A 108 19.76 5.84 -2.69
CA SER A 108 20.45 6.02 -1.40
C SER A 108 21.97 5.88 -1.52
N GLN A 109 22.69 6.80 -0.86
CA GLN A 109 24.16 6.88 -0.90
C GLN A 109 24.83 6.55 0.43
N SER A 110 24.05 6.32 1.49
CA SER A 110 24.58 5.94 2.80
C SER A 110 23.70 4.89 3.49
N PRO A 111 24.27 4.07 4.39
CA PRO A 111 23.53 3.10 5.19
C PRO A 111 22.34 3.69 5.94
N GLY A 112 22.55 4.83 6.61
CA GLY A 112 21.49 5.49 7.38
C GLY A 112 20.34 6.00 6.51
N TRP A 113 20.66 6.52 5.32
CA TRP A 113 19.64 6.93 4.34
C TRP A 113 18.81 5.71 3.91
N LEU A 114 19.45 4.61 3.51
CA LEU A 114 18.73 3.40 3.12
C LEU A 114 17.82 2.90 4.24
N LEU A 115 18.29 2.86 5.49
CA LEU A 115 17.47 2.45 6.64
C LEU A 115 16.25 3.36 6.85
N ALA A 116 16.44 4.68 6.78
CA ALA A 116 15.33 5.63 6.90
C ALA A 116 14.30 5.45 5.77
N ALA A 117 14.76 5.25 4.54
CA ALA A 117 13.90 4.95 3.40
C ALA A 117 13.13 3.64 3.60
N ARG A 118 13.78 2.58 4.10
CA ARG A 118 13.13 1.30 4.42
C ARG A 118 12.07 1.42 5.51
N SER A 119 12.34 2.19 6.57
CA SER A 119 11.37 2.48 7.62
C SER A 119 10.15 3.23 7.08
N LEU A 120 10.37 4.26 6.26
CA LEU A 120 9.28 5.04 5.66
C LEU A 120 8.46 4.19 4.67
N GLN A 121 9.14 3.30 3.95
CA GLN A 121 8.49 2.37 3.03
C GLN A 121 7.62 1.34 3.76
N GLY A 122 8.08 0.81 4.90
CA GLY A 122 7.29 -0.07 5.75
C GLY A 122 6.03 0.62 6.28
N LEU A 123 6.12 1.90 6.67
CA LEU A 123 4.95 2.72 7.00
C LEU A 123 3.97 2.82 5.83
N GLY A 124 4.46 3.14 4.62
CA GLY A 124 3.63 3.18 3.42
C GLY A 124 2.93 1.85 3.14
N GLY A 125 3.64 0.74 3.29
CA GLY A 125 3.11 -0.62 3.14
C GLY A 125 2.05 -0.97 4.19
N ALA A 126 2.28 -0.59 5.46
CA ALA A 126 1.34 -0.81 6.57
C ALA A 126 -0.01 -0.11 6.35
N ILE A 127 0.02 1.04 5.67
CA ILE A 127 -1.17 1.82 5.34
C ILE A 127 -1.85 1.25 4.09
N ALA A 128 -1.08 0.97 3.04
CA ALA A 128 -1.60 0.55 1.74
C ALA A 128 -2.20 -0.87 1.77
N SER A 129 -1.53 -1.84 2.42
CA SER A 129 -1.93 -3.25 2.33
C SER A 129 -3.32 -3.57 2.93
N PRO A 130 -3.64 -3.19 4.19
CA PRO A 130 -4.96 -3.47 4.76
C PRO A 130 -6.07 -2.67 4.07
N THR A 131 -5.79 -1.42 3.67
CA THR A 131 -6.79 -0.60 2.97
C THR A 131 -7.08 -1.09 1.56
N ALA A 132 -6.10 -1.68 0.87
CA ALA A 132 -6.29 -2.30 -0.44
C ALA A 132 -7.25 -3.49 -0.37
N MET A 133 -7.06 -4.41 0.60
CA MET A 133 -7.98 -5.53 0.80
C MET A 133 -9.38 -5.06 1.18
N ALA A 134 -9.46 -4.02 2.00
CA ALA A 134 -10.70 -3.42 2.44
C ALA A 134 -11.48 -2.68 1.34
N LEU A 135 -10.87 -2.40 0.18
CA LEU A 135 -11.51 -1.82 -1.01
C LEU A 135 -12.12 -2.88 -1.95
N ILE A 136 -11.78 -4.16 -1.76
CA ILE A 136 -12.38 -5.28 -2.50
C ILE A 136 -13.78 -5.61 -1.94
N ALA A 137 -13.96 -5.47 -0.63
CA ALA A 137 -15.20 -5.73 0.11
C ALA A 137 -16.20 -4.59 -0.03
#